data_AF-A0A2H2ZTI9-F1
#
_entry.id   AF-A0A2H2ZTI9-F1
#
_cell.length_a   1.000
_cell.length_b   1.000
_cell.length_c   1.000
_cell.angle_alpha   90.00
_cell.angle_beta   90.00
_cell.angle_gamma   90.00
#
_symmetry.space_group_name_H-M   'P 1'
#
loop_
_entity.id
_entity.type
_entity.pdbx_description
1 polymer ?
#
loop_
_entity_poly.entity_id
_entity_poly.type
_entity_poly.pdbx_seq_one_letter_code
_entity_poly.pdbx_strand_id
1 'polypeptide(L)'
;MTEADRLRRYLDSSSTVTFLQNGMSKLWPPYGQKYVAQRYPDNDAPNFLACVTNHGVLSEGPFKSLHASPADSAVGPVLLNNTARPLAPSAAYLTDAIASAPCLNARSLTRAELWASQLQKLVVNSTINPLTAVLRCKNGVLFENSNGVVAKVIVRLLHESSAILQSLINHPITTEILAASADVKPTKSLEAVREELSLRFSFAELHSMLYNIGHVVKDNTSSMLQDVRAGKPTEIHDFNGWLVETADFLEQSSIGQARELDVSCHRTLIAMVESGTIVDDTELAKQLLPGMSHTR
;
A
#
# COMPACT_ATOMS: atom_id res chain seq x y z
N MET A 1 -15.70 7.66 3.11
CA MET A 1 -14.91 7.68 1.86
C MET A 1 -15.57 8.71 0.95
N THR A 2 -15.12 9.97 1.01
CA THR A 2 -15.92 11.13 0.56
C THR A 2 -16.44 11.03 -0.88
N GLU A 3 -15.61 10.63 -1.85
CA GLU A 3 -16.05 10.54 -3.26
C GLU A 3 -17.02 9.38 -3.49
N ALA A 4 -16.77 8.21 -2.89
CA ALA A 4 -17.70 7.08 -2.96
C ALA A 4 -19.05 7.45 -2.30
N ASP A 5 -19.01 8.18 -1.19
CA ASP A 5 -20.21 8.64 -0.49
C ASP A 5 -21.03 9.65 -1.31
N ARG A 6 -20.38 10.49 -2.11
CA ARG A 6 -21.05 11.42 -3.05
C ARG A 6 -21.81 10.69 -4.15
N LEU A 7 -21.25 9.59 -4.66
CA LEU A 7 -21.85 8.78 -5.72
C LEU A 7 -22.84 7.74 -5.21
N ARG A 8 -22.88 7.47 -3.90
CA ARG A 8 -23.65 6.39 -3.27
C ARG A 8 -25.10 6.27 -3.74
N ARG A 9 -25.81 7.38 -3.96
CA ARG A 9 -27.22 7.36 -4.41
C ARG A 9 -27.44 6.76 -5.81
N TYR A 10 -26.35 6.53 -6.55
CA TYR A 10 -26.33 5.92 -7.88
C TYR A 10 -25.72 4.51 -7.86
N LEU A 11 -25.36 4.01 -6.69
CA LEU A 11 -24.69 2.72 -6.52
C LEU A 11 -25.61 1.80 -5.74
N ASP A 12 -25.80 0.60 -6.27
CA ASP A 12 -26.62 -0.45 -5.67
C ASP A 12 -25.93 -1.82 -5.80
N SER A 13 -26.65 -2.89 -5.50
CA SER A 13 -26.12 -4.26 -5.56
C SER A 13 -25.77 -4.74 -6.98
N SER A 14 -26.24 -4.04 -8.02
CA SER A 14 -25.88 -4.30 -9.41
C SER A 14 -24.61 -3.55 -9.86
N SER A 15 -24.11 -2.64 -9.03
CA SER A 15 -23.00 -1.76 -9.36
C SER A 15 -21.65 -2.37 -8.99
N THR A 16 -20.60 -1.97 -9.71
CA THR A 16 -19.21 -2.30 -9.40
C THR A 16 -18.36 -1.03 -9.42
N VAL A 17 -17.57 -0.82 -8.38
CA VAL A 17 -16.69 0.33 -8.21
C VAL A 17 -15.25 -0.14 -8.05
N THR A 18 -14.35 0.34 -8.91
CA THR A 18 -12.91 0.07 -8.80
C THR A 18 -12.18 1.31 -8.30
N PHE A 19 -11.44 1.18 -7.19
CA PHE A 19 -10.57 2.25 -6.68
C PHE A 19 -9.17 2.18 -7.32
N LEU A 20 -8.67 3.31 -7.83
CA LEU A 20 -7.34 3.44 -8.42
C LEU A 20 -6.36 4.25 -7.53
N GLN A 21 -6.78 4.62 -6.32
CA GLN A 21 -5.95 5.40 -5.39
C GLN A 21 -4.70 4.60 -4.96
N ASN A 22 -3.57 5.30 -4.75
CA ASN A 22 -2.39 4.67 -4.17
C ASN A 22 -2.65 4.26 -2.71
N GLY A 23 -1.74 3.43 -2.19
CA GLY A 23 -1.80 2.94 -0.82
C GLY A 23 -2.77 1.77 -0.67
N MET A 24 -3.15 1.52 0.58
CA MET A 24 -4.05 0.41 0.91
C MET A 24 -5.52 0.84 0.74
N SER A 25 -6.35 -0.07 0.24
CA SER A 25 -7.80 0.18 0.22
C SER A 25 -8.34 0.30 1.64
N LYS A 26 -9.05 1.39 1.94
CA LYS A 26 -9.74 1.61 3.22
C LYS A 26 -10.92 0.64 3.44
N LEU A 27 -11.23 -0.18 2.43
CA LEU A 27 -12.24 -1.23 2.49
C LEU A 27 -11.67 -2.60 2.84
N TRP A 28 -10.35 -2.74 3.03
CA TRP A 28 -9.83 -3.94 3.67
C TRP A 28 -10.36 -4.07 5.10
N PRO A 29 -10.53 -5.31 5.62
CA PRO A 29 -10.83 -5.53 7.03
C PRO A 29 -9.89 -4.76 7.96
N PRO A 30 -10.38 -4.25 9.09
CA PRO A 30 -11.75 -4.40 9.62
C PRO A 30 -12.77 -3.40 9.07
N TYR A 31 -12.35 -2.37 8.33
CA TYR A 31 -13.15 -1.18 8.09
C TYR A 31 -14.23 -1.34 7.00
N GLY A 32 -13.97 -2.15 5.97
CA GLY A 32 -14.88 -2.29 4.84
C GLY A 32 -16.27 -2.80 5.19
N GLN A 33 -16.36 -3.85 6.02
CA GLN A 33 -17.65 -4.39 6.47
C GLN A 33 -18.44 -3.36 7.28
N LYS A 34 -17.77 -2.65 8.19
CA LYS A 34 -18.39 -1.58 8.99
C LYS A 34 -18.90 -0.44 8.10
N TYR A 35 -18.11 -0.04 7.09
CA TYR A 35 -18.52 0.96 6.13
C TYR A 35 -19.77 0.53 5.35
N VAL A 36 -19.79 -0.70 4.83
CA VAL A 36 -20.95 -1.25 4.11
C VAL A 36 -22.18 -1.30 4.99
N ALA A 37 -22.10 -1.87 6.20
CA ALA A 37 -23.23 -1.96 7.12
C ALA A 37 -23.81 -0.58 7.49
N GLN A 38 -22.97 0.45 7.61
CA GLN A 38 -23.41 1.80 7.94
C GLN A 38 -23.98 2.57 6.74
N ARG A 39 -23.45 2.33 5.54
CA ARG A 39 -23.78 3.13 4.35
C ARG A 39 -24.80 2.46 3.42
N TYR A 40 -24.98 1.15 3.51
CA TYR A 40 -25.88 0.34 2.69
C TYR A 40 -26.68 -0.61 3.60
N PRO A 41 -27.57 -0.05 4.47
CA PRO A 41 -28.27 -0.82 5.50
C PRO A 41 -29.24 -1.86 4.92
N ASP A 42 -29.73 -1.65 3.69
CA ASP A 42 -30.64 -2.55 2.99
C ASP A 42 -29.89 -3.70 2.28
N ASN A 43 -28.59 -3.87 2.59
CA ASN A 43 -27.71 -4.87 1.99
C ASN A 43 -27.61 -4.75 0.45
N ASP A 44 -27.72 -3.51 -0.03
CA ASP A 44 -27.68 -3.10 -1.44
C ASP A 44 -26.31 -2.55 -1.85
N ALA A 45 -25.25 -2.90 -1.12
CA ALA A 45 -23.91 -2.40 -1.41
C ALA A 45 -23.39 -2.86 -2.78
N PRO A 46 -22.62 -2.01 -3.49
CA PRO A 46 -21.95 -2.40 -4.73
C PRO A 46 -20.79 -3.35 -4.46
N ASN A 47 -20.27 -3.93 -5.54
CA ASN A 47 -19.01 -4.66 -5.51
C ASN A 47 -17.83 -3.69 -5.53
N PHE A 48 -16.88 -3.83 -4.61
CA PHE A 48 -15.69 -3.01 -4.53
C PHE A 48 -14.45 -3.77 -4.98
N LEU A 49 -13.82 -3.26 -6.04
CA LEU A 49 -12.54 -3.69 -6.57
C LEU A 49 -11.48 -2.63 -6.25
N ALA A 50 -10.20 -3.02 -6.36
CA ALA A 50 -9.12 -2.04 -6.43
C ALA A 50 -8.21 -2.37 -7.61
N CYS A 51 -7.56 -1.34 -8.13
CA CYS A 51 -6.57 -1.43 -9.18
C CYS A 51 -5.28 -0.75 -8.73
N VAL A 52 -4.20 -1.53 -8.74
CA VAL A 52 -2.84 -1.06 -8.47
C VAL A 52 -2.19 -0.75 -9.81
N THR A 53 -1.93 0.53 -10.08
CA THR A 53 -1.28 0.97 -11.33
C THR A 53 0.14 1.44 -11.06
N ASN A 54 1.09 1.01 -11.89
CA ASN A 54 2.48 1.50 -11.88
C ASN A 54 2.77 2.48 -13.01
N HIS A 55 1.76 2.80 -13.84
CA HIS A 55 1.91 3.78 -14.91
C HIS A 55 2.16 5.17 -14.35
N GLY A 56 3.12 5.88 -14.93
CA GLY A 56 3.34 7.30 -14.70
C GLY A 56 2.49 8.14 -15.66
N VAL A 57 1.55 8.91 -15.13
CA VAL A 57 0.75 9.86 -15.89
C VAL A 57 0.96 11.26 -15.33
N LEU A 58 1.29 12.20 -16.21
CA LEU A 58 1.43 13.61 -15.88
C LEU A 58 0.24 14.38 -16.44
N SER A 59 -0.43 15.17 -15.60
CA SER A 59 -1.42 16.14 -16.08
C SER A 59 -0.69 17.35 -16.66
N GLU A 60 -0.99 17.68 -17.92
CA GLU A 60 -0.49 18.89 -18.60
C GLU A 60 -1.55 20.00 -18.66
N GLY A 61 -2.63 19.84 -17.90
CA GLY A 61 -3.77 20.76 -17.86
C GLY A 61 -5.11 20.05 -18.09
N PRO A 62 -6.23 20.80 -18.08
CA PRO A 62 -7.54 20.24 -18.36
C PRO A 62 -7.57 19.48 -19.70
N PHE A 63 -8.10 18.25 -19.67
CA PHE A 63 -8.24 17.39 -20.85
C PHE A 63 -6.91 17.01 -21.55
N LYS A 64 -5.76 17.22 -20.90
CA LYS A 64 -4.45 16.88 -21.46
C LYS A 64 -3.62 16.11 -20.44
N SER A 65 -3.30 14.87 -20.78
CA SER A 65 -2.45 13.99 -19.97
C SER A 65 -1.37 13.37 -20.83
N LEU A 66 -0.16 13.33 -20.30
CA LEU A 66 0.97 12.61 -20.87
C LEU A 66 1.14 11.28 -20.14
N HIS A 67 1.05 10.16 -20.86
CA HIS A 67 1.43 8.85 -20.34
C HIS A 67 2.96 8.74 -20.33
N ALA A 68 3.58 9.37 -19.34
CA ALA A 68 5.01 9.61 -19.25
C ALA A 68 5.84 8.34 -18.98
N SER A 69 5.24 7.32 -18.35
CA SER A 69 5.94 6.08 -18.03
C SER A 69 4.99 4.88 -18.14
N PRO A 70 4.91 4.24 -19.32
CA PRO A 70 4.20 2.98 -19.49
C PRO A 70 4.79 1.88 -18.59
N ALA A 71 3.93 1.15 -17.91
CA ALA A 71 4.26 0.07 -16.98
C ALA A 71 3.16 -1.02 -17.00
N ASP A 72 2.77 -1.53 -15.84
CA ASP A 72 1.72 -2.53 -15.67
C ASP A 72 0.63 -2.06 -14.70
N SER A 73 -0.43 -2.86 -14.63
CA SER A 73 -1.49 -2.69 -13.65
C SER A 73 -2.00 -4.03 -13.16
N ALA A 74 -2.65 -4.03 -12.00
CA ALA A 74 -3.33 -5.19 -11.48
C ALA A 74 -4.70 -4.79 -10.96
N VAL A 75 -5.73 -5.57 -11.23
CA VAL A 75 -7.09 -5.35 -10.72
C VAL A 75 -7.58 -6.59 -10.01
N GLY A 76 -8.35 -6.42 -8.94
CA GLY A 76 -8.98 -7.55 -8.26
C GLY A 76 -9.99 -7.12 -7.20
N PRO A 77 -10.63 -8.11 -6.56
CA PRO A 77 -11.67 -7.85 -5.57
C PRO A 77 -11.10 -7.40 -4.23
N VAL A 78 -11.79 -6.44 -3.58
CA VAL A 78 -11.53 -6.03 -2.19
C VAL A 78 -12.67 -6.47 -1.28
N LEU A 79 -13.91 -6.12 -1.65
CA LEU A 79 -15.12 -6.44 -0.90
C LEU A 79 -16.27 -6.62 -1.89
N LEU A 80 -16.69 -7.87 -2.09
CA LEU A 80 -17.79 -8.22 -2.98
C LEU A 80 -19.09 -8.27 -2.19
N ASN A 81 -20.20 -7.92 -2.84
CA ASN A 81 -21.51 -8.09 -2.23
C ASN A 81 -21.90 -9.58 -2.24
N ASN A 82 -22.58 -10.01 -1.19
CA ASN A 82 -23.01 -11.41 -1.03
C ASN A 82 -24.39 -11.68 -1.64
N THR A 83 -25.05 -10.65 -2.19
CA THR A 83 -26.43 -10.71 -2.68
C THR A 83 -26.55 -11.22 -4.11
N ALA A 84 -25.48 -11.18 -4.90
CA ALA A 84 -25.44 -11.75 -6.25
C ALA A 84 -24.50 -12.97 -6.29
N ARG A 85 -25.08 -14.17 -6.25
CA ARG A 85 -24.40 -15.39 -6.73
C ARG A 85 -25.00 -15.79 -8.07
N PRO A 86 -24.17 -16.07 -9.11
CA PRO A 86 -22.70 -16.03 -9.12
C PRO A 86 -22.16 -14.58 -9.11
N LEU A 87 -20.83 -14.42 -8.95
CA LEU A 87 -20.11 -13.14 -8.98
C LEU A 87 -20.83 -12.14 -9.89
N ALA A 88 -21.32 -11.01 -9.33
CA ALA A 88 -22.18 -10.09 -10.06
C ALA A 88 -21.58 -9.84 -11.47
N PRO A 89 -22.33 -10.07 -12.57
CA PRO A 89 -21.80 -9.97 -13.94
C PRO A 89 -21.02 -8.67 -14.21
N SER A 90 -21.38 -7.59 -13.51
CA SER A 90 -20.70 -6.30 -13.52
C SER A 90 -19.25 -6.34 -13.02
N ALA A 91 -18.94 -7.15 -12.00
CA ALA A 91 -17.61 -7.26 -11.42
C ALA A 91 -16.65 -8.03 -12.33
N ALA A 92 -17.13 -9.13 -12.91
CA ALA A 92 -16.39 -9.88 -13.93
C ALA A 92 -16.16 -9.00 -15.16
N TYR A 93 -17.22 -8.35 -15.67
CA TYR A 93 -17.13 -7.44 -16.81
C TYR A 93 -16.09 -6.34 -16.62
N LEU A 94 -16.13 -5.61 -15.50
CA LEU A 94 -15.19 -4.51 -15.27
C LEU A 94 -13.75 -5.02 -15.08
N THR A 95 -13.58 -6.16 -14.43
CA THR A 95 -12.26 -6.81 -14.28
C THR A 95 -11.69 -7.18 -15.65
N ASP A 96 -12.48 -7.82 -16.50
CA ASP A 96 -12.07 -8.23 -17.85
C ASP A 96 -11.82 -7.03 -18.76
N ALA A 97 -12.65 -5.99 -18.67
CA ALA A 97 -12.47 -4.76 -19.43
C ALA A 97 -11.14 -4.07 -19.08
N ILE A 98 -10.76 -4.01 -17.80
CA ILE A 98 -9.48 -3.45 -17.37
C ILE A 98 -8.32 -4.37 -17.79
N ALA A 99 -8.42 -5.67 -17.54
CA ALA A 99 -7.36 -6.64 -17.83
C ALA A 99 -7.05 -6.79 -19.32
N SER A 100 -8.08 -6.68 -20.18
CA SER A 100 -7.93 -6.78 -21.63
C SER A 100 -7.65 -5.46 -22.33
N ALA A 101 -7.67 -4.32 -21.61
CA ALA A 101 -7.48 -3.01 -22.20
C ALA A 101 -6.07 -2.88 -22.82
N PRO A 102 -5.97 -2.54 -24.12
CA PRO A 102 -4.68 -2.30 -24.74
C PRO A 102 -3.98 -1.12 -24.03
N CYS A 103 -2.66 -1.22 -23.87
CA CYS A 103 -1.79 -0.25 -23.19
C CYS A 103 -1.85 -0.19 -21.66
N LEU A 104 -2.82 -0.85 -20.99
CA LEU A 104 -2.79 -0.94 -19.53
C LEU A 104 -1.85 -2.04 -19.03
N ASN A 105 -1.57 -3.06 -19.85
CA ASN A 105 -0.80 -4.25 -19.47
C ASN A 105 -1.27 -4.77 -18.10
N ALA A 106 -2.58 -4.88 -17.96
CA ALA A 106 -3.23 -5.17 -16.70
C ALA A 106 -3.44 -6.67 -16.54
N ARG A 107 -3.34 -7.15 -15.30
CA ARG A 107 -3.68 -8.53 -14.93
C ARG A 107 -4.79 -8.56 -13.90
N SER A 108 -5.65 -9.57 -14.00
CA SER A 108 -6.62 -9.90 -12.96
C SER A 108 -5.94 -10.69 -11.85
N LEU A 109 -6.17 -10.29 -10.60
CA LEU A 109 -5.63 -10.93 -9.40
C LEU A 109 -6.73 -11.48 -8.51
N THR A 110 -6.42 -12.57 -7.83
CA THR A 110 -7.22 -13.00 -6.68
C THR A 110 -7.16 -11.95 -5.57
N ARG A 111 -8.12 -12.02 -4.64
CA ARG A 111 -8.20 -11.12 -3.48
C ARG A 111 -6.89 -11.08 -2.67
N ALA A 112 -6.33 -12.26 -2.38
CA ALA A 112 -5.08 -12.38 -1.62
C ALA A 112 -3.87 -11.83 -2.40
N GLU A 113 -3.77 -12.09 -3.71
CA GLU A 113 -2.69 -11.57 -4.55
C GLU A 113 -2.76 -10.05 -4.69
N LEU A 114 -3.96 -9.48 -4.83
CA LEU A 114 -4.15 -8.02 -4.87
C LEU A 114 -3.71 -7.39 -3.56
N TRP A 115 -4.13 -7.95 -2.43
CA TRP A 115 -3.73 -7.47 -1.10
C TRP A 115 -2.21 -7.51 -0.94
N ALA A 116 -1.57 -8.63 -1.28
CA ALA A 116 -0.11 -8.74 -1.26
C ALA A 116 0.56 -7.74 -2.23
N SER A 117 -0.02 -7.50 -3.41
CA SER A 117 0.50 -6.50 -4.35
C SER A 117 0.42 -5.07 -3.78
N GLN A 118 -0.66 -4.72 -3.09
CA GLN A 118 -0.78 -3.41 -2.44
C GLN A 118 0.22 -3.27 -1.29
N LEU A 119 0.41 -4.30 -0.46
CA LEU A 119 1.38 -4.29 0.62
C LEU A 119 2.83 -4.13 0.12
N GLN A 120 3.21 -4.79 -0.98
CA GLN A 120 4.55 -4.59 -1.56
C GLN A 120 4.74 -3.15 -2.03
N LYS A 121 3.76 -2.60 -2.75
CA LYS A 121 3.81 -1.21 -3.20
C LYS A 121 3.81 -0.23 -2.03
N LEU A 122 3.09 -0.54 -0.97
CA LEU A 122 3.07 0.23 0.27
C LEU A 122 4.48 0.33 0.86
N VAL A 123 5.20 -0.80 1.03
CA VAL A 123 6.57 -0.80 1.58
C VAL A 123 7.53 0.04 0.75
N VAL A 124 7.43 -0.04 -0.58
CA VAL A 124 8.23 0.80 -1.49
C VAL A 124 7.91 2.27 -1.28
N ASN A 125 6.63 2.63 -1.32
CA ASN A 125 6.17 4.01 -1.20
C ASN A 125 6.41 4.58 0.20
N SER A 126 6.35 3.78 1.27
CA SER A 126 6.60 4.22 2.64
C SER A 126 8.08 4.38 2.98
N THR A 127 8.96 3.93 2.08
CA THR A 127 10.42 4.01 2.24
C THR A 127 11.01 5.04 1.27
N ILE A 128 10.85 4.86 -0.04
CA ILE A 128 11.49 5.70 -1.06
C ILE A 128 10.88 7.11 -1.08
N ASN A 129 9.56 7.22 -1.10
CA ASN A 129 8.88 8.50 -1.30
C ASN A 129 9.17 9.51 -0.16
N PRO A 130 9.02 9.15 1.13
CA PRO A 130 9.34 10.09 2.19
C PRO A 130 10.84 10.41 2.30
N LEU A 131 11.74 9.43 2.10
CA LEU A 131 13.18 9.69 2.16
C LEU A 131 13.62 10.66 1.06
N THR A 132 13.16 10.44 -0.18
CA THR A 132 13.42 11.37 -1.29
C THR A 132 12.79 12.75 -1.05
N ALA A 133 11.63 12.81 -0.38
CA ALA A 133 11.01 14.07 -0.01
C ALA A 133 11.90 14.87 0.96
N VAL A 134 12.36 14.28 2.06
CA VAL A 134 13.15 15.00 3.08
C VAL A 134 14.60 15.26 2.66
N LEU A 135 15.19 14.41 1.79
CA LEU A 135 16.55 14.58 1.25
C LEU A 135 16.58 15.40 -0.06
N ARG A 136 15.42 15.69 -0.66
CA ARG A 136 15.27 16.41 -1.95
C ARG A 136 16.02 15.79 -3.13
N CYS A 137 16.20 14.47 -3.11
CA CYS A 137 16.98 13.73 -4.10
C CYS A 137 16.12 12.88 -5.03
N LYS A 138 16.68 12.44 -6.17
CA LYS A 138 16.06 11.39 -6.99
C LYS A 138 16.09 10.04 -6.27
N ASN A 139 15.27 9.09 -6.72
CA ASN A 139 15.15 7.77 -6.09
C ASN A 139 16.48 7.02 -5.99
N GLY A 140 17.30 7.08 -7.05
CA GLY A 140 18.57 6.35 -7.14
C GLY A 140 19.59 6.75 -6.08
N VAL A 141 19.58 8.02 -5.65
CA VAL A 141 20.52 8.57 -4.66
C VAL A 141 20.42 7.83 -3.33
N LEU A 142 19.23 7.32 -2.98
CA LEU A 142 19.03 6.55 -1.74
C LEU A 142 19.86 5.26 -1.66
N PHE A 143 20.33 4.75 -2.81
CA PHE A 143 20.96 3.44 -2.93
C PHE A 143 22.44 3.52 -3.36
N GLU A 144 23.03 4.71 -3.46
CA GLU A 144 24.42 4.91 -3.92
C GLU A 144 25.46 4.43 -2.90
N ASN A 145 25.20 4.62 -1.61
CA ASN A 145 26.10 4.21 -0.53
C ASN A 145 25.43 3.17 0.38
N SER A 146 25.68 1.89 0.10
CA SER A 146 25.11 0.75 0.83
C SER A 146 25.48 0.69 2.32
N ASN A 147 26.52 1.41 2.74
CA ASN A 147 26.95 1.50 4.15
C ASN A 147 26.68 2.86 4.79
N GLY A 148 26.06 3.78 4.05
CA GLY A 148 25.77 5.15 4.49
C GLY A 148 24.62 5.25 5.49
N VAL A 149 24.33 6.48 5.92
CA VAL A 149 23.21 6.74 6.85
C VAL A 149 21.89 6.33 6.22
N VAL A 150 21.64 6.71 4.97
CA VAL A 150 20.39 6.42 4.26
C VAL A 150 20.12 4.91 4.20
N ALA A 151 21.14 4.10 3.87
CA ALA A 151 21.01 2.65 3.85
C ALA A 151 20.65 2.06 5.22
N LYS A 152 21.23 2.58 6.31
CA LYS A 152 20.88 2.16 7.68
C LYS A 152 19.45 2.54 8.06
N VAL A 153 18.98 3.72 7.65
CA VAL A 153 17.59 4.15 7.84
C VAL A 153 16.63 3.26 7.06
N ILE A 154 16.95 2.93 5.81
CA ILE A 154 16.17 1.98 5.00
C ILE A 154 16.07 0.63 5.70
N VAL A 155 17.19 0.08 6.18
CA VAL A 155 17.20 -1.19 6.93
C VAL A 155 16.26 -1.12 8.14
N ARG A 156 16.29 -0.01 8.90
CA ARG A 156 15.41 0.17 10.05
C ARG A 156 13.93 0.23 9.64
N LEU A 157 13.58 1.04 8.63
CA LEU A 157 12.21 1.12 8.09
C LEU A 157 11.69 -0.25 7.63
N LEU A 158 12.54 -1.04 6.98
CA LEU A 158 12.18 -2.38 6.51
C LEU A 158 11.99 -3.37 7.67
N HIS A 159 12.76 -3.25 8.76
CA HIS A 159 12.53 -4.04 9.96
C HIS A 159 11.19 -3.72 10.62
N GLU A 160 10.87 -2.43 10.80
CA GLU A 160 9.57 -1.98 11.34
C GLU A 160 8.43 -2.48 10.44
N SER A 161 8.50 -2.19 9.13
CA SER A 161 7.51 -2.62 8.15
C SER A 161 7.33 -4.14 8.13
N SER A 162 8.43 -4.91 8.12
CA SER A 162 8.35 -6.37 8.14
C SER A 162 7.65 -6.87 9.40
N ALA A 163 8.03 -6.39 10.58
CA ALA A 163 7.41 -6.81 11.84
C ALA A 163 5.90 -6.56 11.87
N ILE A 164 5.45 -5.38 11.41
CA ILE A 164 4.02 -5.04 11.31
C ILE A 164 3.31 -5.99 10.36
N LEU A 165 3.87 -6.23 9.17
CA LEU A 165 3.25 -7.07 8.15
C LEU A 165 3.23 -8.55 8.55
N GLN A 166 4.27 -9.05 9.21
CA GLN A 166 4.27 -10.40 9.79
C GLN A 166 3.12 -10.57 10.79
N SER A 167 2.95 -9.59 11.69
CA SER A 167 1.87 -9.61 12.67
C SER A 167 0.50 -9.54 11.98
N LEU A 168 0.32 -8.66 11.00
CA LEU A 168 -0.93 -8.53 10.25
C LEU A 168 -1.30 -9.80 9.46
N ILE A 169 -0.35 -10.37 8.71
CA ILE A 169 -0.55 -11.59 7.91
C ILE A 169 -1.05 -12.72 8.82
N ASN A 170 -0.50 -12.81 10.03
CA ASN A 170 -0.85 -13.84 11.00
C ASN A 170 -2.05 -13.46 11.90
N HIS A 171 -2.57 -12.24 11.81
CA HIS A 171 -3.72 -11.82 12.60
C HIS A 171 -5.04 -12.44 12.06
N PRO A 172 -5.99 -12.87 12.90
CA PRO A 172 -7.26 -13.48 12.42
C PRO A 172 -8.11 -12.59 11.51
N ILE A 173 -7.93 -11.26 11.57
CA ILE A 173 -8.66 -10.30 10.73
C ILE A 173 -8.43 -10.48 9.23
N THR A 174 -7.29 -11.07 8.84
CA THR A 174 -6.94 -11.31 7.44
C THR A 174 -7.49 -12.62 6.90
N THR A 175 -8.10 -13.47 7.73
CA THR A 175 -8.62 -14.78 7.32
C THR A 175 -9.56 -14.67 6.11
N GLU A 176 -10.47 -13.69 6.10
CA GLU A 176 -11.36 -13.50 4.95
C GLU A 176 -10.60 -13.07 3.69
N ILE A 177 -9.51 -12.29 3.83
CA ILE A 177 -8.69 -11.82 2.69
C ILE A 177 -8.00 -13.01 2.03
N LEU A 178 -7.50 -13.92 2.86
CA LEU A 178 -6.68 -15.07 2.47
C LEU A 178 -7.51 -16.30 2.12
N ALA A 179 -8.76 -16.37 2.57
CA ALA A 179 -9.68 -17.44 2.22
C ALA A 179 -9.95 -17.45 0.71
N ALA A 180 -9.99 -18.64 0.12
CA ALA A 180 -10.44 -18.81 -1.24
C ALA A 180 -11.91 -18.37 -1.39
N SER A 181 -12.27 -17.86 -2.57
CA SER A 181 -13.66 -17.59 -2.90
C SER A 181 -14.49 -18.88 -2.78
N ALA A 182 -15.74 -18.77 -2.33
CA ALA A 182 -16.65 -19.91 -2.15
C ALA A 182 -16.82 -20.77 -3.42
N ASP A 183 -16.60 -20.18 -4.60
CA ASP A 183 -16.79 -20.82 -5.90
C ASP A 183 -15.51 -21.45 -6.47
N VAL A 184 -14.35 -21.33 -5.79
CA VAL A 184 -13.06 -21.87 -6.24
C VAL A 184 -12.51 -22.80 -5.18
N LYS A 185 -12.27 -24.06 -5.55
CA LYS A 185 -11.64 -25.04 -4.64
C LYS A 185 -10.25 -24.52 -4.24
N PRO A 186 -9.96 -24.31 -2.94
CA PRO A 186 -8.69 -23.77 -2.51
C PRO A 186 -7.55 -24.70 -2.97
N THR A 187 -6.57 -24.14 -3.67
CA THR A 187 -5.36 -24.84 -4.10
C THR A 187 -4.35 -25.00 -2.97
N LYS A 188 -4.46 -24.16 -1.92
CA LYS A 188 -3.59 -24.13 -0.73
C LYS A 188 -4.44 -23.96 0.53
N SER A 189 -3.98 -24.49 1.66
CA SER A 189 -4.58 -24.20 2.97
C SER A 189 -4.29 -22.76 3.41
N LEU A 190 -5.06 -22.23 4.36
CA LEU A 190 -4.85 -20.90 4.90
C LEU A 190 -3.46 -20.75 5.52
N GLU A 191 -2.99 -21.78 6.21
CA GLU A 191 -1.67 -21.86 6.84
C GLU A 191 -0.57 -21.79 5.79
N ALA A 192 -0.70 -22.53 4.69
CA ALA A 192 0.27 -22.49 3.59
C ALA A 192 0.33 -21.10 2.91
N VAL A 193 -0.82 -20.44 2.74
CA VAL A 193 -0.87 -19.06 2.23
C VAL A 193 -0.19 -18.09 3.21
N ARG A 194 -0.40 -18.25 4.51
CA ARG A 194 0.27 -17.43 5.54
C ARG A 194 1.76 -17.63 5.57
N GLU A 195 2.25 -18.86 5.44
CA GLU A 195 3.69 -19.16 5.38
C GLU A 195 4.35 -18.51 4.17
N GLU A 196 3.73 -18.62 2.98
CA GLU A 196 4.24 -18.01 1.75
C GLU A 196 4.29 -16.47 1.86
N LEU A 197 3.23 -15.86 2.39
CA LEU A 197 3.20 -14.41 2.60
C LEU A 197 4.20 -14.00 3.69
N SER A 198 4.34 -14.76 4.78
CA SER A 198 5.33 -14.48 5.82
C SER A 198 6.75 -14.52 5.26
N LEU A 199 7.07 -15.46 4.37
CA LEU A 199 8.35 -15.47 3.66
C LEU A 199 8.50 -14.23 2.76
N ARG A 200 7.51 -13.94 1.92
CA ARG A 200 7.50 -12.83 0.97
C ARG A 200 7.63 -11.45 1.62
N PHE A 201 7.12 -11.29 2.84
CA PHE A 201 7.18 -10.06 3.63
C PHE A 201 8.21 -10.13 4.76
N SER A 202 9.12 -11.10 4.71
CA SER A 202 10.30 -11.13 5.58
C SER A 202 11.22 -9.95 5.27
N PHE A 203 12.01 -9.52 6.25
CA PHE A 203 12.99 -8.45 6.06
C PHE A 203 13.89 -8.69 4.84
N ALA A 204 14.40 -9.92 4.68
CA ALA A 204 15.31 -10.27 3.59
C ALA A 204 14.66 -10.08 2.21
N GLU A 205 13.42 -10.56 2.04
CA GLU A 205 12.69 -10.43 0.78
C GLU A 205 12.29 -8.98 0.52
N LEU A 206 11.86 -8.23 1.54
CA LEU A 206 11.55 -6.81 1.40
C LEU A 206 12.78 -5.98 1.05
N HIS A 207 13.93 -6.28 1.65
CA HIS A 207 15.20 -5.63 1.33
C HIS A 207 15.62 -5.90 -0.10
N SER A 208 15.61 -7.16 -0.53
CA SER A 208 15.91 -7.54 -1.92
C SER A 208 14.96 -6.84 -2.91
N MET A 209 13.66 -6.89 -2.65
CA MET A 209 12.62 -6.25 -3.46
C MET A 209 12.82 -4.73 -3.56
N LEU A 210 13.08 -4.04 -2.45
CA LEU A 210 13.26 -2.60 -2.42
C LEU A 210 14.48 -2.16 -3.25
N TYR A 211 15.63 -2.85 -3.11
CA TYR A 211 16.82 -2.50 -3.89
C TYR A 211 16.67 -2.78 -5.38
N ASN A 212 16.00 -3.88 -5.74
CA ASN A 212 15.68 -4.18 -7.14
C ASN A 212 14.80 -3.07 -7.75
N ILE A 213 13.77 -2.66 -7.03
CA ILE A 213 12.90 -1.56 -7.47
C ILE A 213 13.67 -0.25 -7.52
N GLY A 214 14.47 0.06 -6.49
CA GLY A 214 15.32 1.24 -6.42
C GLY A 214 16.22 1.40 -7.65
N HIS A 215 16.79 0.30 -8.14
CA HIS A 215 17.57 0.28 -9.38
C HIS A 215 16.70 0.58 -10.62
N VAL A 216 15.51 -0.01 -10.72
CA VAL A 216 14.57 0.20 -11.83
C VAL A 216 14.09 1.65 -11.89
N VAL A 217 13.80 2.25 -10.74
CA VAL A 217 13.23 3.61 -10.66
C VAL A 217 14.26 4.69 -10.39
N LYS A 218 15.56 4.40 -10.51
CA LYS A 218 16.66 5.26 -10.03
C LYS A 218 16.62 6.69 -10.58
N ASP A 219 16.23 6.85 -11.84
CA ASP A 219 16.23 8.14 -12.54
C ASP A 219 14.95 8.96 -12.28
N ASN A 220 13.94 8.33 -11.65
CA ASN A 220 12.64 8.92 -11.38
C ASN A 220 12.68 9.83 -10.15
N THR A 221 11.75 10.79 -10.13
CA THR A 221 11.43 11.61 -8.96
C THR A 221 10.14 11.08 -8.35
N SER A 222 10.15 10.71 -7.06
CA SER A 222 8.95 10.23 -6.37
C SER A 222 7.80 11.23 -6.39
N SER A 223 6.55 10.75 -6.38
CA SER A 223 5.36 11.62 -6.35
C SER A 223 5.38 12.54 -5.13
N MET A 224 5.74 12.01 -3.95
CA MET A 224 5.82 12.79 -2.72
C MET A 224 6.83 13.93 -2.81
N LEU A 225 8.01 13.73 -3.42
CA LEU A 225 8.96 14.82 -3.63
C LEU A 225 8.39 15.88 -4.58
N GLN A 226 7.65 15.48 -5.63
CA GLN A 226 6.98 16.41 -6.53
C GLN A 226 5.92 17.23 -5.78
N ASP A 227 5.10 16.59 -4.95
CA ASP A 227 4.06 17.25 -4.15
C ASP A 227 4.64 18.23 -3.16
N VAL A 228 5.68 17.84 -2.40
CA VAL A 228 6.32 18.75 -1.44
C VAL A 228 6.97 19.94 -2.16
N ARG A 229 7.62 19.74 -3.31
CA ARG A 229 8.16 20.86 -4.12
C ARG A 229 7.06 21.79 -4.63
N ALA A 230 5.88 21.26 -4.91
CA ALA A 230 4.72 22.01 -5.37
C ALA A 230 3.88 22.60 -4.22
N GLY A 231 4.25 22.38 -2.95
CA GLY A 231 3.47 22.81 -1.79
C GLY A 231 2.10 22.12 -1.68
N LYS A 232 1.95 20.93 -2.25
CA LYS A 232 0.72 20.14 -2.22
C LYS A 232 0.72 19.18 -1.02
N PRO A 233 -0.47 18.80 -0.51
CA PRO A 233 -0.60 17.69 0.42
C PRO A 233 0.00 16.41 -0.14
N THR A 234 0.63 15.60 0.70
CA THR A 234 1.24 14.33 0.32
C THR A 234 0.41 13.13 0.79
N GLU A 235 0.69 11.96 0.21
CA GLU A 235 0.09 10.68 0.61
C GLU A 235 0.81 10.03 1.82
N ILE A 236 1.57 10.80 2.62
CA ILE A 236 2.39 10.25 3.71
C ILE A 236 1.59 9.46 4.75
N HIS A 237 0.36 9.90 5.04
CA HIS A 237 -0.56 9.21 5.93
C HIS A 237 -1.18 7.96 5.32
N ASP A 238 -1.42 7.94 4.01
CA ASP A 238 -1.91 6.74 3.33
C ASP A 238 -0.80 5.68 3.14
N PHE A 239 0.48 6.04 3.38
CA PHE A 239 1.62 5.11 3.35
C PHE A 239 2.18 4.79 4.74
N ASN A 240 2.98 5.69 5.32
CA ASN A 240 3.61 5.51 6.62
C ASN A 240 2.55 5.57 7.72
N GLY A 241 1.57 6.47 7.61
CA GLY A 241 0.46 6.54 8.57
C GLY A 241 -0.33 5.23 8.62
N TRP A 242 -0.60 4.60 7.48
CA TRP A 242 -1.27 3.30 7.44
C TRP A 242 -0.49 2.21 8.20
N LEU A 243 0.84 2.15 8.07
CA LEU A 243 1.68 1.20 8.82
C LEU A 243 1.60 1.47 10.33
N VAL A 244 1.66 2.73 10.74
CA VAL A 244 1.55 3.16 12.13
C VAL A 244 0.17 2.81 12.71
N GLU A 245 -0.92 3.15 12.01
CA GLU A 245 -2.28 2.81 12.42
C GLU A 245 -2.52 1.30 12.50
N THR A 246 -1.89 0.53 11.61
CA THR A 246 -1.95 -0.93 11.61
C THR A 246 -1.24 -1.52 12.83
N ALA A 247 -0.07 -0.99 13.20
CA ALA A 247 0.63 -1.40 14.41
C ALA A 247 -0.23 -1.14 15.65
N ASP A 248 -0.77 0.09 15.78
CA ASP A 248 -1.64 0.48 16.90
C ASP A 248 -2.88 -0.44 17.00
N PHE A 249 -3.50 -0.79 15.87
CA PHE A 249 -4.62 -1.73 15.82
C PHE A 249 -4.24 -3.14 16.30
N LEU A 250 -3.08 -3.66 15.88
CA LEU A 250 -2.62 -5.01 16.22
C LEU A 250 -2.27 -5.14 17.71
N GLU A 251 -1.69 -4.10 18.28
CA GLU A 251 -1.39 -4.04 19.72
C GLU A 251 -2.66 -4.02 20.56
N GLN A 252 -3.66 -3.23 20.17
CA GLN A 252 -4.96 -3.15 20.86
C GLN A 252 -5.78 -4.44 20.74
N SER A 253 -5.62 -5.17 19.63
CA SER A 253 -6.38 -6.40 19.35
C SER A 253 -5.78 -7.65 20.02
N SER A 254 -4.55 -7.56 20.51
CA SER A 254 -3.82 -8.67 21.12
C SER A 254 -4.16 -8.77 22.63
N ILE A 255 -5.01 -9.74 23.00
CA ILE A 255 -5.31 -10.04 24.41
C ILE A 255 -4.12 -10.81 25.02
N GLY A 256 -3.12 -10.13 25.61
CA GLY A 256 -1.97 -10.76 26.26
C GLY A 256 -0.66 -9.99 26.12
N GLN A 257 0.50 -10.65 26.33
CA GLN A 257 1.86 -10.10 26.08
C GLN A 257 2.07 -9.83 24.59
N ALA A 258 1.40 -8.82 24.05
CA ALA A 258 1.66 -8.32 22.71
C ALA A 258 3.10 -7.80 22.65
N ARG A 259 3.85 -8.27 21.66
CA ARG A 259 5.16 -7.69 21.36
C ARG A 259 4.93 -6.29 20.83
N GLU A 260 5.42 -5.29 21.55
CA GLU A 260 5.42 -3.89 21.11
C GLU A 260 6.08 -3.80 19.73
N LEU A 261 5.37 -3.19 18.78
CA LEU A 261 5.82 -2.97 17.42
C LEU A 261 6.49 -1.60 17.35
N ASP A 262 7.81 -1.57 17.22
CA ASP A 262 8.53 -0.32 16.96
C ASP A 262 8.09 0.26 15.62
N VAL A 263 7.53 1.47 15.67
CA VAL A 263 7.13 2.27 14.52
C VAL A 263 7.73 3.68 14.57
N SER A 264 8.73 3.89 15.40
CA SER A 264 9.27 5.22 15.67
C SER A 264 10.00 5.81 14.47
N CYS A 265 10.62 5.01 13.60
CA CYS A 265 11.17 5.50 12.34
C CYS A 265 10.06 6.01 11.43
N HIS A 266 8.98 5.23 11.24
CA HIS A 266 7.83 5.67 10.46
C HIS A 266 7.17 6.94 11.03
N ARG A 267 6.97 7.03 12.35
CA ARG A 267 6.38 8.23 13.01
C ARG A 267 7.24 9.48 12.83
N THR A 268 8.55 9.38 13.04
CA THR A 268 9.46 10.51 12.85
C THR A 268 9.47 10.95 11.39
N LEU A 269 9.46 10.01 10.45
CA LEU A 269 9.47 10.33 9.03
C LEU A 269 8.18 11.02 8.56
N ILE A 270 7.01 10.64 9.13
CA ILE A 270 5.75 11.38 8.92
C ILE A 270 5.93 12.83 9.35
N ALA A 271 6.39 13.07 10.58
CA ALA A 271 6.56 14.42 11.12
C ALA A 271 7.54 15.27 10.27
N MET A 272 8.64 14.68 9.81
CA MET A 272 9.62 15.36 8.95
C MET A 272 9.05 15.79 7.59
N VAL A 273 8.21 14.94 6.97
CA VAL A 273 7.55 15.25 5.70
C VAL A 273 6.50 16.35 5.90
N GLU A 274 5.71 16.27 6.96
CA GLU A 274 4.69 17.27 7.29
C GLU A 274 5.27 18.65 7.59
N SER A 275 6.40 18.71 8.29
CA SER A 275 7.11 19.96 8.57
C SER A 275 7.84 20.52 7.35
N GLY A 276 7.88 19.79 6.23
CA GLY A 276 8.58 20.19 5.01
C GLY A 276 10.10 20.27 5.19
N THR A 277 10.65 19.64 6.23
CA THR A 277 12.07 19.72 6.58
C THR A 277 12.94 19.17 5.47
N ILE A 278 14.05 19.86 5.20
CA ILE A 278 15.12 19.39 4.33
C ILE A 278 16.28 19.03 5.26
N VAL A 279 16.77 17.80 5.16
CA VAL A 279 17.85 17.28 6.00
C VAL A 279 19.01 16.79 5.16
N ASP A 280 20.22 16.82 5.71
CA ASP A 280 21.34 16.05 5.20
C ASP A 280 21.48 14.71 5.94
N ASP A 281 22.51 13.93 5.60
CA ASP A 281 22.79 12.62 6.23
C ASP A 281 23.03 12.73 7.75
N THR A 282 23.62 13.81 8.23
CA THR A 282 23.89 14.04 9.66
C THR A 282 22.59 14.26 10.41
N GLU A 283 21.73 15.15 9.92
CA GLU A 283 20.41 15.39 10.54
C GLU A 283 19.50 14.16 10.44
N LEU A 284 19.57 13.42 9.33
CA LEU A 284 18.81 12.18 9.15
C LEU A 284 19.22 11.13 10.19
N ALA A 285 20.52 10.92 10.39
CA ALA A 285 21.04 9.98 11.39
C ALA A 285 20.57 10.36 12.80
N LYS A 286 20.66 11.65 13.15
CA LYS A 286 20.26 12.15 14.47
C LYS A 286 18.79 11.86 14.78
N GLN A 287 17.91 11.96 13.79
CA GLN A 287 16.46 11.80 13.98
C GLN A 287 15.98 10.35 13.86
N LEU A 288 16.55 9.56 12.93
CA LEU A 288 16.03 8.24 12.59
C LEU A 288 16.87 7.07 13.10
N LEU A 289 18.09 7.32 13.59
CA LEU A 289 18.99 6.31 14.17
C LEU A 289 19.41 6.68 15.62
N PRO A 290 18.46 6.95 16.53
CA PRO A 290 18.81 7.31 17.90
C PRO A 290 19.58 6.14 18.56
N GLY A 291 20.74 6.43 19.15
CA GLY A 291 21.58 5.44 19.83
C GLY A 291 22.75 4.88 19.01
N MET A 292 22.81 5.13 17.70
CA MET A 292 24.05 4.93 16.92
C MET A 292 24.95 6.16 17.11
N SER A 293 25.55 6.30 18.29
CA SER A 293 26.60 7.29 18.51
C SER A 293 27.74 7.05 17.55
N HIS A 294 28.22 8.11 16.89
CA HIS A 294 29.38 8.10 16.00
C HIS A 294 30.59 7.46 16.71
N THR A 295 30.84 6.18 16.46
CA THR A 295 32.20 5.67 16.47
C THR A 295 32.91 6.36 15.31
N ARG A 296 33.67 7.39 15.67
CA ARG A 296 34.63 8.08 14.80
C ARG A 296 35.62 7.10 14.19
#